data_AF-A0A7Z9C9C7-F1
#
_entry.id   AF-A0A7Z9C9C7-F1
#
_cell.length_a   1.000
_cell.length_b   1.000
_cell.length_c   1.000
_cell.angle_alpha   90.00
_cell.angle_beta   90.00
_cell.angle_gamma   90.00
#
_symmetry.space_group_name_H-M   'P 1'
#
loop_
_entity.id
_entity.type
_entity.pdbx_description
1 polymer ?
#
loop_
_entity_poly.entity_id
_entity_poly.type
_entity_poly.pdbx_seq_one_letter_code
_entity_poly.pdbx_strand_id
1 'polypeptide(L)'
;MPIVSAMANKLRQIALVQVQNKMGPGENKMGSWQRNQALRELRRWTGEGLARAIRAVAEADADVKGASRDPQYAVERAIIRIGKARRIKQ
;
A
#
# COMPACT_ATOMS: atom_id res chain seq x y z
N MET A 1 8.67 -12.96 -0.54
CA MET A 1 9.78 -12.01 -0.82
C MET A 1 9.68 -10.81 0.13
N PRO A 2 10.75 -10.43 0.86
CA PRO A 2 10.69 -9.37 1.88
C PRO A 2 10.21 -8.01 1.35
N ILE A 3 10.58 -7.66 0.12
CA ILE A 3 10.22 -6.37 -0.49
C ILE A 3 8.71 -6.23 -0.74
N VAL A 4 8.03 -7.30 -1.14
CA VAL A 4 6.58 -7.29 -1.39
C VAL A 4 5.82 -7.08 -0.09
N SER A 5 6.23 -7.77 0.97
CA SER A 5 5.67 -7.58 2.31
C SER A 5 5.85 -6.16 2.83
N ALA A 6 7.03 -5.56 2.59
CA ALA A 6 7.29 -4.17 2.97
C ALA A 6 6.38 -3.19 2.23
N MET A 7 6.19 -3.37 0.92
CA MET A 7 5.25 -2.56 0.13
C MET A 7 3.80 -2.71 0.65
N ALA A 8 3.36 -3.94 0.92
CA ALA A 8 2.02 -4.21 1.44
C ALA A 8 1.79 -3.52 2.78
N ASN A 9 2.77 -3.61 3.70
CA ASN A 9 2.70 -2.97 5.01
C ASN A 9 2.63 -1.45 4.88
N LYS A 10 3.42 -0.86 3.98
CA LYS A 10 3.40 0.59 3.74
C LYS A 10 2.03 1.06 3.24
N LEU A 11 1.48 0.40 2.21
CA LEU A 11 0.15 0.75 1.68
C LEU A 11 -0.95 0.58 2.72
N ARG A 12 -0.89 -0.48 3.54
CA ARG A 12 -1.84 -0.69 4.65
C ARG A 12 -1.76 0.43 5.67
N GLN A 13 -0.58 0.91 6.04
CA GLN A 13 -0.44 2.02 6.99
C GLN A 13 -1.09 3.31 6.47
N ILE A 14 -0.92 3.60 5.17
CA ILE A 14 -1.58 4.76 4.52
C ILE A 14 -3.10 4.56 4.50
N ALA A 15 -3.59 3.35 4.20
CA ALA A 15 -5.02 3.05 4.16
C ALA A 15 -5.67 3.14 5.54
N LEU A 16 -4.98 2.66 6.58
CA LEU A 16 -5.48 2.73 7.95
C LEU A 16 -5.70 4.17 8.39
N VAL A 17 -4.77 5.09 8.11
CA VAL A 17 -4.97 6.51 8.48
C VAL A 17 -6.07 7.20 7.66
N GLN A 18 -6.37 6.72 6.45
CA GLN A 18 -7.51 7.20 5.66
C GLN A 18 -8.85 6.85 6.33
N VAL A 19 -8.96 5.64 6.89
CA VAL A 19 -10.18 5.16 7.57
C VAL A 19 -10.27 5.71 9.00
N GLN A 20 -9.15 5.72 9.72
CA GLN A 20 -9.07 6.09 11.13
C GLN A 20 -9.14 7.59 11.40
N ASN A 21 -9.24 8.46 10.38
CA ASN A 21 -9.61 9.86 10.60
C ASN A 21 -11.00 10.00 11.27
N LYS A 22 -11.76 8.91 11.39
CA LYS A 22 -13.06 8.80 12.09
C LYS A 22 -13.00 8.07 13.45
N MET A 23 -11.85 7.55 13.89
CA MET A 23 -11.71 6.78 15.14
C MET A 23 -11.13 7.62 16.28
N GLY A 24 -11.56 7.35 17.52
CA GLY A 24 -11.18 8.09 18.73
C GLY A 24 -9.73 7.86 19.19
N PRO A 25 -9.24 8.64 20.17
CA PRO A 25 -7.89 8.49 20.71
C PRO A 25 -7.68 7.10 21.33
N GLY A 26 -6.62 6.37 20.94
CA GLY A 26 -6.18 5.11 21.57
C GLY A 26 -6.37 3.82 20.76
N GLU A 27 -7.20 3.81 19.72
CA GLU A 27 -7.43 2.59 18.91
C GLU A 27 -6.32 2.30 17.88
N ASN A 28 -5.46 3.28 17.61
CA ASN A 28 -4.39 3.10 16.64
C ASN A 28 -3.08 2.69 17.34
N LYS A 29 -2.65 1.44 17.12
CA LYS A 29 -1.35 0.89 17.58
C LYS A 29 -0.12 1.58 16.93
N MET A 30 -0.34 2.50 16.00
CA MET A 30 0.72 3.26 15.32
C MET A 30 1.25 4.39 16.20
N GLY A 31 2.57 4.47 16.36
CA GLY A 31 3.22 5.58 17.04
C GLY A 31 2.95 6.94 16.36
N SER A 32 2.97 8.02 17.12
CA SER A 32 2.63 9.38 16.64
C SER A 32 3.45 9.80 15.41
N TRP A 33 4.75 9.53 15.40
CA TRP A 33 5.62 9.79 14.25
C TRP A 33 5.19 9.00 13.00
N GLN A 34 4.93 7.70 13.16
CA GLN A 34 4.52 6.83 12.05
C GLN A 34 3.17 7.26 11.48
N ARG A 35 2.24 7.71 12.34
CA ARG A 35 0.95 8.29 11.93
C ARG A 35 1.14 9.56 11.11
N ASN A 36 2.00 10.47 11.58
CA ASN A 36 2.30 11.71 10.87
C ASN A 36 2.92 11.43 9.49
N GLN A 37 3.83 10.45 9.38
CA GLN A 37 4.38 10.03 8.08
C GLN A 37 3.29 9.48 7.16
N ALA A 38 2.42 8.59 7.66
CA ALA A 38 1.33 8.03 6.87
C ALA A 38 0.32 9.10 6.40
N LEU A 39 0.00 10.09 7.26
CA LEU A 39 -0.86 11.23 6.90
C LEU A 39 -0.24 12.11 5.82
N ARG A 40 1.08 12.37 5.87
CA ARG A 40 1.78 13.13 4.83
C ARG A 40 1.75 12.41 3.49
N GLU A 41 1.89 11.09 3.50
CA GLU A 41 1.83 10.28 2.29
C GLU A 41 0.42 10.17 1.72
N LEU A 42 -0.59 10.03 2.58
CA LEU A 42 -2.00 9.96 2.20
C LEU A 42 -2.43 11.15 1.33
N ARG A 43 -1.86 12.35 1.53
CA ARG A 43 -2.11 13.54 0.69
C ARG A 43 -1.84 13.33 -0.80
N ARG A 44 -1.11 12.27 -1.17
CA ARG A 44 -0.76 11.93 -2.56
C ARG A 44 -1.55 10.73 -3.10
N TRP A 45 -2.59 10.30 -2.38
CA TRP A 45 -3.38 9.12 -2.71
C TRP A 45 -4.87 9.44 -2.71
N THR A 46 -5.58 8.81 -3.65
CA THR A 46 -7.04 8.71 -3.61
C THR A 46 -7.43 7.34 -3.05
N GLY A 47 -8.66 7.19 -2.55
CA GLY A 47 -9.15 5.89 -2.09
C GLY A 47 -9.11 4.82 -3.18
N GLU A 48 -9.49 5.19 -4.41
CA GLU A 48 -9.42 4.30 -5.58
C GLU A 48 -7.97 3.92 -5.92
N GLY A 49 -7.06 4.90 -5.97
CA GLY A 49 -5.64 4.67 -6.24
C GLY A 49 -5.02 3.73 -5.21
N LEU A 50 -5.37 3.90 -3.94
CA LEU A 50 -4.88 3.05 -2.87
C LEU A 50 -5.43 1.62 -2.98
N ALA A 51 -6.72 1.45 -3.29
CA ALA A 51 -7.32 0.14 -3.52
C ALA A 51 -6.66 -0.60 -4.69
N ARG A 52 -6.39 0.09 -5.80
CA ARG A 52 -5.68 -0.48 -6.96
C ARG A 52 -4.24 -0.86 -6.61
N ALA A 53 -3.53 -0.04 -5.83
CA ALA A 53 -2.17 -0.34 -5.39
C ALA A 53 -2.11 -1.58 -4.47
N ILE A 54 -3.05 -1.69 -3.52
CA ILE A 54 -3.15 -2.84 -2.61
C ILE A 54 -3.39 -4.14 -3.40
N ARG A 55 -4.31 -4.12 -4.38
CA ARG A 55 -4.54 -5.28 -5.26
C ARG A 55 -3.28 -5.68 -6.04
N ALA A 56 -2.58 -4.70 -6.63
CA ALA A 56 -1.35 -4.98 -7.38
C ALA A 56 -0.26 -5.64 -6.51
N VAL A 57 -0.13 -5.23 -5.23
CA VAL A 57 0.83 -5.87 -4.31
C VAL A 57 0.35 -7.26 -3.87
N ALA A 58 -0.95 -7.46 -3.68
CA ALA A 58 -1.50 -8.78 -3.34
C ALA A 58 -1.29 -9.80 -4.48
N GLU A 59 -1.49 -9.38 -5.73
CA GLU A 59 -1.17 -10.18 -6.92
C GLU A 59 0.32 -10.55 -6.94
N ALA A 60 1.19 -9.57 -6.68
CA ALA A 60 2.63 -9.81 -6.64
C ALA A 60 3.04 -10.77 -5.49
N ASP A 61 2.36 -10.72 -4.33
CA ASP A 61 2.61 -11.64 -3.22
C ASP A 61 2.23 -13.08 -3.59
N ALA A 62 1.13 -13.27 -4.32
CA ALA A 62 0.75 -14.58 -4.84
C ALA A 62 1.77 -15.08 -5.88
N ASP A 63 2.15 -14.22 -6.84
CA ASP A 63 3.13 -14.53 -7.88
C ASP A 63 4.47 -15.00 -7.30
N VAL A 64 5.02 -14.27 -6.32
CA VAL A 64 6.32 -14.61 -5.71
C VAL A 64 6.26 -15.80 -4.75
N LYS A 65 5.07 -16.27 -4.38
CA LYS A 65 4.86 -17.48 -3.56
C LYS A 65 4.68 -18.74 -4.39
N GLY A 66 4.89 -18.66 -5.71
CA GLY A 66 4.85 -19.82 -6.62
C GLY A 66 3.74 -19.76 -7.67
N ALA A 67 2.97 -18.66 -7.73
CA ALA A 67 1.97 -18.48 -8.79
C ALA A 67 2.56 -17.93 -10.11
N SER A 68 3.84 -17.54 -10.14
CA SER A 68 4.54 -17.06 -11.35
C SER A 68 5.83 -17.84 -11.62
N ARG A 69 6.18 -17.96 -12.91
CA ARG A 69 7.47 -18.49 -13.39
C ARG A 69 8.61 -17.47 -13.31
N ASP A 70 8.26 -16.19 -13.14
CA ASP A 70 9.21 -15.10 -12.97
C ASP A 70 8.79 -14.20 -11.78
N PRO A 71 9.39 -14.42 -10.60
CA PRO A 71 9.13 -13.62 -9.41
C PRO A 71 9.67 -12.19 -9.48
N GLN A 72 10.74 -11.94 -10.25
CA GLN A 72 11.34 -10.61 -10.36
C GLN A 72 10.43 -9.71 -11.19
N TYR A 73 9.98 -10.20 -12.34
CA TYR A 73 9.02 -9.51 -13.19
C TYR A 73 7.69 -9.23 -12.46
N ALA A 74 7.24 -10.13 -11.57
CA ALA A 74 6.06 -9.87 -10.74
C ALA A 74 6.21 -8.61 -9.87
N VAL A 75 7.39 -8.41 -9.26
CA VAL A 75 7.67 -7.21 -8.47
C VAL A 75 7.74 -5.96 -9.35
N GLU A 76 8.40 -6.03 -10.51
CA GLU A 76 8.48 -4.92 -11.45
C GLU A 76 7.09 -4.46 -11.92
N ARG A 77 6.24 -5.41 -12.31
CA ARG A 77 4.84 -5.15 -12.67
C ARG A 77 4.10 -4.48 -11.52
N ALA A 78 4.29 -4.94 -10.29
CA ALA A 78 3.66 -4.34 -9.12
C ALA A 78 4.06 -2.87 -8.95
N ILE A 79 5.36 -2.55 -9.04
CA ILE A 79 5.87 -1.17 -8.93
C ILE A 79 5.24 -0.26 -9.99
N ILE A 80 5.19 -0.71 -11.24
CA ILE A 80 4.56 0.04 -12.34
C ILE A 80 3.07 0.28 -12.06
N ARG A 81 2.34 -0.75 -11.64
CA ARG A 81 0.90 -0.66 -11.31
C ARG A 81 0.64 0.30 -10.15
N ILE A 82 1.44 0.24 -9.09
CA ILE A 82 1.38 1.16 -7.94
C ILE A 82 1.64 2.60 -8.38
N GLY A 83 2.68 2.81 -9.20
CA GLY A 83 3.02 4.13 -9.75
C GLY A 83 1.90 4.73 -10.59
N LYS A 84 1.22 3.92 -11.41
CA LYS A 84 0.03 4.32 -12.17
C LYS A 84 -1.14 4.63 -11.25
N ALA A 85 -1.40 3.78 -10.26
CA ALA A 85 -2.50 3.95 -9.31
C ALA A 85 -2.37 5.25 -8.50
N ARG A 86 -1.15 5.65 -8.13
CA ARG A 86 -0.86 6.91 -7.44
C ARG A 86 -1.19 8.16 -8.26
N ARG A 87 -1.24 8.07 -9.59
CA ARG A 87 -1.53 9.20 -10.49
C ARG A 87 -3.01 9.40 -10.77
N ILE A 88 -3.88 8.54 -10.25
CA ILE A 88 -5.33 8.71 -10.41
C ILE A 88 -5.74 10.00 -9.71
N LYS A 89 -6.34 10.92 -10.47
CA LYS A 89 -6.89 12.17 -9.93
C LYS A 89 -8.29 11.92 -9.37
N GLN A 90 -8.65 12.62 -8.28
CA GLN A 90 -10.01 12.65 -7.76
C GLN A 90 -10.93 13.39 -8.74
#